data_AF-A0A376TQ98-F1
#
_entry.id   AF-A0A376TQ98-F1
#
_cell.length_a   1.000
_cell.length_b   1.000
_cell.length_c   1.000
_cell.angle_alpha   90.00
_cell.angle_beta   90.00
_cell.angle_gamma   90.00
#
_symmetry.space_group_name_H-M   'P 1'
#
loop_
_entity.id
_entity.type
_entity.pdbx_description
1 polymer ?
#
loop_
_entity_poly.entity_id
_entity_poly.type
_entity_poly.pdbx_seq_one_letter_code
_entity_poly.pdbx_strand_id
1 'polypeptide(L)' 'MESLASLYKNHIATLQERTRDALARFKLDALLIHSGELFNVFSTIIPIRLK' A
#
# COMPACT_ATOMS: atom_id res chain seq x y z
N MET A 1 0.82 -25.73 13.15
CA MET A 1 0.29 -24.93 12.03
C MET A 1 0.40 -23.48 12.47
N GLU A 2 1.19 -22.66 11.78
CA GLU A 2 1.26 -21.24 12.14
C GLU A 2 -0.09 -20.57 11.87
N SER A 3 -0.54 -19.74 12.81
CA SER A 3 -1.75 -18.94 12.64
C SER A 3 -1.54 -17.87 11.56
N LEU A 4 -2.62 -17.46 10.88
CA LEU A 4 -2.61 -16.32 9.96
C LEU A 4 -1.97 -15.07 10.59
N ALA A 5 -2.15 -14.85 11.90
CA ALA A 5 -1.53 -13.76 12.62
C ALA A 5 0.01 -13.84 12.61
N SER A 6 0.58 -15.04 12.75
CA SER A 6 2.04 -15.27 12.69
C SER A 6 2.56 -15.00 11.29
N LEU A 7 1.89 -15.54 10.27
CA LEU A 7 2.26 -15.33 8.87
C LEU A 7 2.18 -13.86 8.47
N TYR A 8 1.13 -13.15 8.91
CA TYR A 8 0.98 -11.73 8.63
C TYR A 8 2.05 -10.88 9.31
N LYS A 9 2.46 -11.22 10.54
CA LYS A 9 3.60 -10.56 11.20
C LYS A 9 4.89 -10.68 10.38
N ASN A 10 5.19 -11.88 9.86
CA ASN A 10 6.35 -12.12 9.02
C ASN A 10 6.26 -11.37 7.68
N HIS A 11 5.05 -11.28 7.12
CA HIS A 11 4.78 -10.48 5.94
C HIS A 11 5.08 -8.99 6.16
N ILE A 12 4.60 -8.41 7.26
CA ILE A 12 4.89 -7.01 7.60
C ILE A 12 6.40 -6.78 7.81
N ALA A 13 7.10 -7.68 8.48
CA ALA A 13 8.55 -7.57 8.66
C ALA A 13 9.29 -7.53 7.31
N THR A 14 8.88 -8.39 6.37
CA THR A 14 9.43 -8.43 5.00
C THR A 14 9.17 -7.13 4.25
N LEU A 15 7.97 -6.55 4.36
CA LEU A 15 7.65 -5.28 3.71
C LEU A 15 8.43 -4.10 4.31
N GLN A 16 8.68 -4.10 5.61
CA GLN A 16 9.46 -3.06 6.28
C GLN A 16 10.92 -3.07 5.84
N GLU A 17 11.53 -4.24 5.70
CA GLU A 17 12.89 -4.38 5.15
C GLU A 17 12.98 -3.83 3.73
N ARG A 18 12.09 -4.28 2.84
CA ARG A 18 12.03 -3.80 1.45
C ARG A 18 11.80 -2.29 1.35
N THR A 19 10.96 -1.74 2.24
CA THR A 19 10.67 -0.30 2.26
C THR A 19 11.90 0.49 2.69
N ARG A 20 12.62 0.06 3.74
CA ARG A 20 13.86 0.73 4.18
C ARG A 20 14.91 0.73 3.07
N ASP A 21 15.10 -0.41 2.40
CA ASP A 21 16.07 -0.51 1.30
C ASP A 21 15.70 0.42 0.13
N ALA A 22 14.41 0.46 -0.24
CA ALA A 22 13.94 1.35 -1.30
C ALA A 22 14.12 2.84 -0.91
N LEU A 23 13.72 3.23 0.29
CA LEU A 23 13.87 4.60 0.80
C LEU A 23 15.33 5.06 0.79
N ALA A 24 16.25 4.22 1.27
CA ALA A 24 17.69 4.52 1.26
C ALA A 24 18.25 4.67 -0.17
N ARG A 25 17.84 3.79 -1.09
CA ARG A 25 18.27 3.83 -2.50
C ARG A 25 17.82 5.10 -3.22
N PHE A 26 16.63 5.60 -2.90
CA PHE A 26 16.04 6.77 -3.57
C PHE A 26 16.15 8.08 -2.75
N LYS A 27 16.82 8.06 -1.59
CA LYS A 27 16.99 9.21 -0.69
C LYS A 27 15.65 9.84 -0.28
N LEU A 28 14.71 8.99 0.13
CA LEU A 28 13.39 9.40 0.62
C LEU A 28 13.30 9.13 2.12
N ASP A 29 12.55 9.97 2.84
CA ASP A 29 12.36 9.80 4.29
C ASP A 29 11.23 8.81 4.62
N ALA A 30 10.19 8.76 3.80
CA ALA A 30 9.02 7.90 4.00
C ALA A 30 8.23 7.65 2.71
N LEU A 31 7.36 6.64 2.75
CA LEU A 31 6.33 6.40 1.73
C LEU A 31 4.95 6.69 2.31
N LEU A 32 4.19 7.58 1.66
CA LEU A 32 2.77 7.75 1.92
C LEU A 32 1.99 6.98 0.85
N ILE A 33 1.43 5.83 1.22
CA ILE A 33 0.70 4.96 0.30
C ILE A 33 -0.79 5.31 0.36
N HIS A 34 -1.28 5.94 -0.71
CA HIS A 34 -2.70 6.25 -0.87
C HIS A 34 -3.46 5.03 -1.40
N SER A 35 -4.60 4.71 -0.77
CA SER A 35 -5.50 3.63 -1.23
C SER A 35 -6.25 4.00 -2.52
N GLY A 36 -6.20 5.29 -2.89
CA GLY A 36 -6.91 5.87 -4.01
C GLY A 36 -8.14 6.66 -3.55
N GLU A 37 -8.71 7.39 -4.50
CA GLU A 37 -9.91 8.20 -4.32
C GLU A 37 -10.98 7.79 -5.33
N LEU A 38 -12.24 7.98 -4.97
CA LEU A 38 -13.33 7.84 -5.92
C LEU A 38 -13.24 9.00 -6.90
N PHE A 39 -13.17 8.69 -8.20
CA PHE A 39 -13.29 9.68 -9.25
C PHE A 39 -14.64 9.53 -9.95
N ASN A 40 -15.24 10.66 -10.29
CA ASN A 40 -16.55 10.70 -10.91
C ASN A 40 -16.42 11.22 -12.34
N VAL A 41 -17.02 10.52 -13.31
CA VAL A 41 -17.10 11.04 -14.69
C VAL A 41 -18.09 12.20 -14.69
N PHE A 42 -17.70 13.33 -15.30
CA PHE A 42 -18.58 14.50 -15.41
C PHE A 42 -19.92 14.07 -16.07
N SER A 43 -21.04 14.41 -15.40
CA SER A 43 -22.44 14.04 -15.72
C SER A 43 -22.96 12.64 -15.36
N THR A 44 -22.24 11.79 -14.64
CA THR A 44 -22.77 10.50 -14.14
C THR A 44 -22.74 10.45 -12.61
N ILE A 45 -23.86 10.16 -11.93
CA ILE A 45 -23.95 10.13 -10.45
C ILE A 45 -23.31 8.84 -9.85
N ILE A 46 -22.75 7.96 -10.68
CA ILE A 46 -22.17 6.69 -10.24
C ILE A 46 -20.63 6.78 -10.22
N PRO A 47 -19.97 6.66 -9.05
CA PRO A 47 -18.52 6.63 -8.96
C PRO A 47 -17.97 5.32 -9.55
N ILE A 48 -16.98 5.40 -10.43
CA ILE A 48 -16.33 4.24 -11.04
C ILE A 48 -15.04 3.96 -10.26
N ARG A 49 -14.87 2.73 -9.76
CA ARG A 49 -13.63 2.29 -9.12
C ARG A 49 -12.62 1.88 -10.19
N LEU A 50 -11.61 2.72 -10.42
CA LEU A 50 -10.46 2.36 -11.25
C LEU A 50 -9.59 1.36 -10.49
N LYS A 51 -9.35 0.20 -11.11
CA LYS A 51 -8.37 -0.80 -10.66
C LYS A 51 -7.02 -0.51 -11.31
#